data_AF-A0A2M7JRU6-F1
#
_entry.id   AF-A0A2M7JRU6-F1
#
_cell.length_a   1.000
_cell.length_b   1.000
_cell.length_c   1.000
_cell.angle_alpha   90.00
_cell.angle_beta   90.00
_cell.angle_gamma   90.00
#
_symmetry.space_group_name_H-M   'P 1'
#
loop_
_entity.id
_entity.type
_entity.pdbx_description
1 polymer ?
#
loop_
_entity_poly.entity_id
_entity_poly.type
_entity_poly.pdbx_seq_one_letter_code
_entity_poly.pdbx_strand_id
1 'polypeptide(L)' 'MNYYVYENWKAENKTVIHRDSCGNCKEGRGFHKNPLKNKNGKWSPPFKSIEEAEKFAIETGRPVRKHRCI' A
#
# COMPACT_ATOMS: atom_id res chain seq x y z
N MET A 1 -9.58 7.22 10.58
CA MET A 1 -9.35 6.99 9.13
C MET A 1 -7.86 6.79 8.96
N ASN A 2 -7.47 5.61 8.49
CA ASN A 2 -6.06 5.24 8.35
C ASN A 2 -5.69 5.06 6.88
N TYR A 3 -4.40 5.20 6.60
CA TYR A 3 -3.80 5.02 5.29
C TYR A 3 -2.84 3.84 5.31
N TYR A 4 -2.79 3.12 4.21
CA TYR A 4 -1.90 1.97 4.03
C TYR A 4 -1.16 2.12 2.72
N VAL A 5 0.07 1.61 2.71
CA VAL A 5 0.93 1.62 1.55
C VAL A 5 1.18 0.18 1.11
N TYR A 6 0.86 -0.13 -0.14
CA TYR A 6 1.21 -1.40 -0.75
C TYR A 6 2.46 -1.24 -1.60
N GLU A 7 3.54 -1.87 -1.17
CA GLU A 7 4.77 -2.00 -1.95
C GLU A 7 4.66 -3.21 -2.87
N ASN A 8 4.92 -3.05 -4.17
CA ASN A 8 4.99 -4.15 -5.14
C ASN A 8 6.30 -4.04 -5.93
N TRP A 9 7.30 -4.81 -5.54
CA TRP A 9 8.63 -4.78 -6.16
C TRP A 9 8.80 -5.80 -7.29
N LYS A 10 7.85 -6.73 -7.50
CA LYS A 10 8.04 -7.82 -8.47
C LYS A 10 7.28 -7.65 -9.78
N ALA A 11 6.04 -7.15 -9.75
CA ALA A 11 5.20 -7.09 -10.94
C ALA A 11 5.32 -5.77 -11.70
N GLU A 12 5.26 -4.64 -10.98
CA GLU A 12 5.24 -3.31 -11.60
C GLU A 12 6.24 -2.33 -10.97
N ASN A 13 7.02 -2.77 -9.98
CA ASN A 13 7.94 -1.93 -9.19
C ASN A 13 7.31 -0.59 -8.79
N LYS A 14 6.21 -0.63 -8.03
CA LYS A 14 5.43 0.55 -7.63
C LYS A 14 5.02 0.48 -6.17
N THR A 15 4.68 1.64 -5.64
CA THR A 15 4.11 1.79 -4.31
C THR A 15 2.75 2.49 -4.42
N VAL A 16 1.70 1.93 -3.82
CA VAL A 16 0.33 2.45 -3.96
C VAL A 16 -0.28 2.77 -2.59
N ILE A 17 -0.80 3.98 -2.44
CA ILE A 17 -1.44 4.46 -1.21
C ILE A 17 -2.96 4.18 -1.26
N HIS A 18 -3.50 3.64 -0.16
CA HIS A 18 -4.90 3.29 0.02
C HIS A 18 -5.46 3.79 1.36
N ARG A 19 -6.78 4.01 1.43
CA ARG A 19 -7.51 4.15 2.70
C ARG A 19 -7.82 2.76 3.29
N ASP A 20 -7.96 2.69 4.61
CA ASP A 20 -8.37 1.49 5.35
C ASP A 20 -9.70 0.88 4.87
N SER A 21 -10.68 1.73 4.56
CA SER A 21 -12.01 1.36 4.06
C SER A 21 -12.01 0.86 2.61
N CYS A 22 -10.86 0.90 1.91
CA CYS A 22 -10.78 0.46 0.53
C CYS A 22 -10.98 -1.06 0.42
N GLY A 23 -11.88 -1.48 -0.48
CA GLY A 23 -12.12 -2.90 -0.77
C GLY A 23 -10.88 -3.67 -1.24
N ASN A 24 -9.88 -2.99 -1.80
CA ASN A 24 -8.58 -3.56 -2.21
C ASN A 24 -7.57 -3.65 -1.07
N CYS A 25 -7.68 -2.78 -0.05
CA CYS A 25 -6.79 -2.71 1.09
C CYS A 25 -7.22 -3.65 2.21
N LYS A 26 -8.52 -3.62 2.59
CA LYS A 26 -9.07 -4.41 3.70
C LYS A 26 -8.21 -4.32 4.97
N GLU A 27 -7.88 -3.09 5.38
CA GLU A 27 -7.03 -2.81 6.56
C GLU A 27 -5.63 -3.42 6.44
N GLY A 28 -5.01 -3.33 5.26
CA GLY A 28 -3.67 -3.87 4.99
C GLY A 28 -3.61 -5.39 4.78
N ARG A 29 -4.76 -6.07 4.65
CA ARG A 29 -4.82 -7.51 4.33
C ARG A 29 -4.74 -7.79 2.83
N GLY A 30 -5.20 -6.86 2.00
CA GLY A 30 -5.44 -7.08 0.58
C GLY A 30 -6.77 -7.79 0.30
N PHE A 31 -7.30 -7.62 -0.90
CA PHE A 31 -8.51 -8.31 -1.36
C PHE A 31 -8.27 -9.77 -1.76
N HIS A 32 -7.14 -10.05 -2.40
CA HIS A 32 -6.83 -11.38 -2.92
C HIS A 32 -6.12 -12.24 -1.87
N LYS A 33 -6.34 -13.55 -1.92
CA LYS A 33 -5.48 -14.51 -1.22
C LYS A 33 -4.05 -14.27 -1.66
N ASN A 34 -3.14 -14.17 -0.68
CA ASN A 34 -1.72 -13.93 -0.92
C ASN A 34 -0.90 -15.20 -0.66
N PRO A 35 -0.97 -16.23 -1.53
CA PRO A 35 -0.26 -17.49 -1.33
C PRO A 35 1.26 -17.30 -1.36
N LEU A 36 1.73 -16.24 -2.01
CA LEU A 36 3.15 -15.90 -2.12
C LEU A 36 3.63 -14.96 -1.00
N LYS A 37 2.75 -14.58 -0.06
CA LYS A 37 3.03 -13.69 1.08
C LYS A 37 3.84 -12.46 0.62
N ASN A 38 4.97 -12.21 1.27
CA ASN A 38 5.86 -11.09 1.01
C ASN A 38 6.91 -11.42 -0.07
N LYS A 39 6.61 -12.26 -1.08
CA LYS A 39 7.54 -12.47 -2.21
C LYS A 39 7.37 -11.44 -3.32
N ASN A 40 6.16 -10.88 -3.46
CA ASN A 40 5.83 -9.99 -4.57
C ASN A 40 5.55 -8.55 -4.13
N GLY A 41 5.14 -8.39 -2.88
CA GLY A 41 4.74 -7.12 -2.31
C GLY A 41 4.37 -7.26 -0.84
N LYS A 42 4.24 -6.13 -0.15
CA LYS A 42 3.90 -6.08 1.28
C LYS A 42 3.07 -4.83 1.57
N TRP A 43 2.14 -4.96 2.51
CA TRP A 43 1.43 -3.84 3.10
C TRP A 43 2.22 -3.25 4.27
N SER A 44 2.24 -1.92 4.36
CA SER A 44 2.76 -1.19 5.51
C SER A 44 1.87 -1.36 6.74
N PRO A 45 2.35 -0.96 7.93
CA PRO A 45 1.48 -0.58 9.04
C PRO A 45 0.52 0.57 8.65
N PRO A 46 -0.57 0.78 9.42
CA PRO A 46 -1.45 1.92 9.23
C PRO A 46 -0.75 3.24 9.58
N PHE A 47 -1.00 4.26 8.76
CA PHE A 47 -0.64 5.66 8.99
C PHE A 47 -1.87 6.49 9.33
N LYS A 48 -1.71 7.52 10.16
CA LYS A 48 -2.83 8.36 10.61
C LYS A 48 -3.14 9.49 9.64
N SER A 49 -2.19 9.83 8.78
CA SER A 49 -2.37 10.86 7.76
C SER A 49 -1.89 10.40 6.37
N ILE A 50 -2.34 11.10 5.33
CA ILE A 50 -1.89 10.82 3.96
C ILE A 50 -0.42 11.22 3.77
N GLU A 51 0.02 12.28 4.44
CA GLU A 51 1.39 12.80 4.39
C GLU A 51 2.38 11.78 4.97
N GLU A 52 2.03 11.12 6.08
CA GLU A 52 2.82 10.01 6.65
C GLU A 52 2.96 8.85 5.66
N ALA A 53 1.85 8.48 5.01
CA ALA A 53 1.84 7.40 4.02
C ALA A 53 2.62 7.77 2.75
N GLU A 54 2.55 9.03 2.30
CA GLU A 54 3.33 9.55 1.17
C GLU A 54 4.82 9.56 1.46
N LYS A 55 5.20 10.04 2.65
CA LYS A 55 6.61 10.03 3.09
C LYS A 55 7.16 8.61 3.06
N PHE A 56 6.45 7.66 3.68
CA PHE A 56 6.83 6.26 3.64
C PHE A 56 6.93 5.75 2.19
N ALA A 57 5.95 6.05 1.34
CA ALA A 57 5.94 5.62 -0.05
C ALA A 57 7.13 6.16 -0.85
N ILE A 58 7.54 7.40 -0.64
CA ILE A 58 8.72 8.01 -1.27
C ILE A 58 10.00 7.33 -0.79
N GLU A 59 10.12 7.05 0.51
CA GLU A 59 11.28 6.36 1.12
C GLU A 59 11.49 4.95 0.56
N THR A 60 10.44 4.33 -0.02
CA THR A 60 10.59 3.04 -0.71
C THR A 60 11.45 3.11 -1.98
N GLY A 61 11.72 4.31 -2.51
CA GLY A 61 12.48 4.52 -3.75
C GLY A 61 11.76 4.07 -5.02
N ARG A 62 10.46 3.76 -4.94
CA ARG A 62 9.65 3.28 -6.06
C ARG A 62 8.66 4.36 -6.52
N PRO A 63 8.23 4.33 -7.79
CA PRO A 63 7.12 5.14 -8.29
C PRO A 63 5.89 5.07 -7.37
N VAL A 64 5.53 6.23 -6.82
CA VAL A 64 4.38 6.39 -5.92
C VAL A 64 3.11 6.63 -6.72
N ARG A 65 2.03 5.93 -6.38
CA ARG A 65 0.69 6.15 -6.93
C ARG A 65 -0.34 6.26 -5.81
N LYS A 66 -1.35 7.09 -6.00
CA LYS A 66 -2.54 7.13 -5.14
C LYS A 66 -3.63 6.29 -5.79
N HIS A 67 -4.24 5.39 -5.02
CA HIS A 67 -5.42 4.68 -5.50
C HIS A 67 -6.63 5.61 -5.51
N ARG A 68 -7.62 5.36 -6.37
CA ARG A 68 -8.87 6.14 -6.48
C ARG A 68 -9.71 6.26 -5.19
N CYS A 69 -9.36 5.51 -4.15
CA CYS A 69 -10.05 5.57 -2.85
C CYS A 69 -9.48 6.66 -1.94
N ILE A 70 -8.32 7.21 -2.29
CA ILE A 70 -7.69 8.37 -1.67
C ILE A 70 -8.33 9.62 -2.25
#